data_AF-A0A7M2QMV2-F1
#
_entry.id   AF-A0A7M2QMV2-F1
#
_cell.length_a   1.000
_cell.length_b   1.000
_cell.length_c   1.000
_cell.angle_alpha   90.00
_cell.angle_beta   90.00
_cell.angle_gamma   90.00
#
_symmetry.space_group_name_H-M   'P 1'
#
loop_
_entity.id
_entity.type
_entity.pdbx_description
1 polymer ?
#
loop_
_entity_poly.entity_id
_entity_poly.type
_entity_poly.pdbx_seq_one_letter_code
_entity_poly.pdbx_strand_id
1 'polypeptide(L)'
;MEQLLRPIYQERASHPNTIGVILIEKREEVSPITDTFDTILLIITRQSDRPVFTKHYTFKDKKAAMHIITEKQLNKWLLVGTNKKIVDWLFFGKVLFDRNEYLSNLKKELKEFPFYGRKIKMGIEFAKLIRRYLEGKVCFEEKNYLDAYNHVVESLHHLARLAVMDKGLYPEVTVWSQVKQIDPAIYKLYEELITSEESLDKRLELLFLASEFFIHSRTADGATHVIEVMSQKDFWTIQELHEQEELKNYSVNLEVFIEYLIDKGYISVERVETKGNNIYHRDYKVEEIVD
;
A
#
# COMPACT_ATOMS: atom_id res chain seq x y z
N MET A 1 -16.12 1.88 -29.56
CA MET A 1 -16.05 2.94 -28.52
C MET A 1 -15.00 3.97 -28.86
N GLU A 2 -13.82 3.55 -29.31
CA GLU A 2 -12.72 4.44 -29.71
C GLU A 2 -13.12 5.61 -30.64
N GLN A 3 -13.91 5.37 -31.69
CA GLN A 3 -14.38 6.43 -32.60
C GLN A 3 -15.27 7.48 -31.90
N LEU A 4 -16.05 7.08 -30.88
CA LEU A 4 -16.92 7.98 -30.13
C LEU A 4 -16.13 8.82 -29.13
N LEU A 5 -15.08 8.24 -28.53
CA LEU A 5 -14.19 8.93 -27.60
C LEU A 5 -13.08 9.72 -28.32
N ARG A 6 -12.95 9.57 -29.63
CA ARG A 6 -11.92 10.22 -30.45
C ARG A 6 -11.87 11.74 -30.31
N PRO A 7 -12.97 12.47 -30.41
CA PRO A 7 -12.94 13.92 -30.21
C PRO A 7 -12.42 14.30 -28.82
N ILE A 8 -12.83 13.54 -27.79
CA ILE A 8 -12.47 13.78 -26.39
C ILE A 8 -10.98 13.56 -26.18
N TYR A 9 -10.42 12.43 -26.63
CA TYR A 9 -9.00 12.17 -26.41
C TYR A 9 -8.10 13.03 -27.30
N GLN A 10 -8.54 13.42 -28.49
CA GLN A 10 -7.77 14.33 -29.38
C GLN A 10 -7.65 15.74 -28.79
N GLU A 11 -8.74 16.28 -28.24
CA GLU A 11 -8.73 17.55 -27.49
C GLU A 11 -7.76 17.48 -26.30
N ARG A 12 -7.72 16.35 -25.60
CA ARG A 12 -6.84 16.17 -24.44
C ARG A 12 -5.38 15.97 -24.84
N ALA A 13 -5.11 15.23 -25.91
CA ALA A 13 -3.77 14.98 -26.42
C ALA A 13 -3.09 16.25 -26.95
N SER A 14 -3.86 17.20 -27.50
CA SER A 14 -3.31 18.49 -27.96
C SER A 14 -2.89 19.41 -26.81
N HIS A 15 -3.37 19.17 -25.59
CA HIS A 15 -3.01 20.00 -24.44
C HIS A 15 -1.50 19.87 -24.11
N PRO A 16 -0.76 20.98 -23.89
CA PRO A 16 0.71 20.94 -23.70
C PRO A 16 1.16 20.07 -22.52
N ASN A 17 0.37 20.05 -21.45
CA ASN A 17 0.67 19.28 -20.24
C ASN A 17 0.35 17.79 -20.34
N THR A 18 -0.37 17.33 -21.38
CA THR A 18 -0.67 15.91 -21.54
C THR A 18 0.58 15.18 -22.02
N ILE A 19 0.97 14.14 -21.27
CA ILE A 19 2.16 13.32 -21.57
C ILE A 19 1.81 11.91 -22.01
N GLY A 20 0.60 11.42 -21.70
CA GLY A 20 0.16 10.10 -22.14
C GLY A 20 -1.35 9.97 -22.17
N VAL A 21 -1.86 9.17 -23.11
CA VAL A 21 -3.28 8.78 -23.17
C VAL A 21 -3.38 7.28 -23.45
N ILE A 22 -4.14 6.58 -22.61
CA ILE A 22 -4.36 5.13 -22.69
C ILE A 22 -5.86 4.85 -22.72
N LEU A 23 -6.27 3.97 -23.63
CA LEU A 23 -7.61 3.43 -23.72
C LEU A 23 -7.63 2.00 -23.18
N ILE A 24 -8.57 1.72 -22.28
CA ILE A 24 -8.79 0.40 -21.71
C ILE A 24 -10.23 0.00 -21.99
N GLU A 25 -10.43 -1.17 -22.60
CA GLU A 25 -11.76 -1.73 -22.82
C GLU A 25 -12.01 -2.86 -21.82
N LYS A 26 -13.27 -3.03 -21.40
CA LYS A 26 -13.64 -4.13 -20.50
C LYS A 26 -13.31 -5.47 -21.19
N ARG A 27 -12.73 -6.41 -20.44
CA ARG A 27 -12.46 -7.78 -20.92
C ARG A 27 -13.63 -8.72 -20.67
N GLU A 28 -14.42 -8.43 -19.64
CA GLU A 28 -15.52 -9.26 -19.15
C GLU A 28 -16.77 -8.39 -18.94
N GLU A 29 -17.97 -9.00 -18.88
CA GLU A 29 -19.23 -8.26 -18.67
C GLU A 29 -19.24 -7.47 -17.35
N VAL A 30 -18.70 -8.07 -16.29
CA VAL A 30 -18.40 -7.39 -15.02
C VAL A 30 -16.90 -7.34 -14.88
N SER A 31 -16.29 -6.17 -15.12
CA SER A 31 -14.85 -6.00 -14.98
C SER A 31 -14.53 -5.09 -13.79
N PRO A 32 -13.99 -5.63 -12.68
CA PRO A 32 -13.45 -4.83 -11.58
C PRO A 32 -12.31 -3.90 -12.04
N ILE A 33 -11.59 -4.28 -13.10
CA ILE A 33 -10.48 -3.49 -13.67
C ILE A 33 -10.98 -2.17 -14.27
N THR A 34 -12.22 -2.13 -14.79
CA THR A 34 -12.82 -0.92 -15.36
C THR A 34 -13.96 -0.38 -14.49
N ASP A 35 -14.10 -0.82 -13.25
CA ASP A 35 -15.24 -0.45 -12.37
C ASP A 35 -16.60 -0.62 -13.05
N THR A 36 -16.75 -1.67 -13.87
CA THR A 36 -17.95 -1.96 -14.69
C THR A 36 -18.27 -0.95 -15.81
N PHE A 37 -17.33 -0.06 -16.14
CA PHE A 37 -17.41 0.76 -17.35
C PHE A 37 -16.96 -0.05 -18.57
N ASP A 38 -17.57 0.20 -19.72
CA ASP A 38 -17.19 -0.45 -20.98
C ASP A 38 -15.83 0.02 -21.48
N THR A 39 -15.47 1.26 -21.14
CA THR A 39 -14.20 1.86 -21.56
C THR A 39 -13.68 2.86 -20.53
N ILE A 40 -12.38 2.80 -20.24
CA ILE A 40 -11.65 3.79 -19.47
C ILE A 40 -10.70 4.55 -20.39
N LEU A 41 -10.70 5.88 -20.29
CA LEU A 41 -9.73 6.77 -20.91
C LEU A 41 -8.84 7.35 -19.81
N LEU A 42 -7.63 6.84 -19.69
CA LEU A 42 -6.64 7.35 -18.75
C LEU A 42 -5.77 8.41 -19.46
N ILE A 43 -5.75 9.62 -18.92
CA ILE A 43 -4.94 10.74 -19.40
C ILE A 43 -3.95 11.08 -18.30
N ILE A 44 -2.66 11.09 -18.65
CA ILE A 44 -1.58 11.44 -17.73
C ILE A 44 -1.05 12.80 -18.14
N THR A 45 -0.97 13.70 -17.16
CA THR A 45 -0.52 15.08 -17.33
C THR A 45 0.71 15.33 -16.47
N ARG A 46 1.63 16.18 -16.94
CA ARG A 46 2.80 16.58 -16.17
C ARG A 46 2.40 17.36 -14.91
N GLN A 47 1.47 18.31 -15.07
CA GLN A 47 0.94 19.15 -14.00
C GLN A 47 -0.54 19.46 -14.24
N SER A 48 -1.28 19.63 -13.15
CA SER A 48 -2.69 19.98 -13.11
C SER A 48 -3.02 20.55 -11.73
N ASP A 49 -3.98 21.47 -11.65
CA ASP A 49 -4.47 22.07 -10.39
C ASP A 49 -5.01 21.01 -9.42
N ARG A 50 -5.51 19.90 -9.97
CA ARG A 50 -6.04 18.75 -9.21
C ARG A 50 -5.24 17.49 -9.56
N PRO A 51 -4.87 16.66 -8.55
CA PRO A 51 -4.06 15.46 -8.78
C PRO A 51 -4.81 14.36 -9.53
N VAL A 52 -6.14 14.29 -9.35
CA VAL A 52 -7.06 13.38 -10.03
C VAL A 52 -8.30 14.16 -10.43
N PHE A 53 -8.77 13.97 -11.65
CA PHE A 53 -10.02 14.49 -12.15
C PHE A 53 -10.75 13.44 -12.99
N THR A 54 -12.02 13.21 -12.68
CA THR A 54 -12.81 12.15 -13.34
C THR A 54 -14.05 12.73 -14.00
N LYS A 55 -14.37 12.27 -15.21
CA LYS A 55 -15.67 12.47 -15.86
C LYS A 55 -16.24 11.15 -16.33
N HIS A 56 -17.55 10.98 -16.18
CA HIS A 56 -18.27 9.83 -16.72
C HIS A 56 -19.09 10.25 -17.93
N TYR A 57 -19.21 9.36 -18.90
CA TYR A 57 -19.98 9.51 -20.11
C TYR A 57 -20.89 8.31 -20.28
N THR A 58 -22.09 8.55 -20.80
CA THR A 58 -23.02 7.51 -21.22
C THR A 58 -23.38 7.74 -22.67
N PHE A 59 -23.33 6.69 -23.48
CA PHE A 59 -23.76 6.72 -24.86
C PHE A 59 -24.51 5.44 -25.20
N LYS A 60 -25.81 5.59 -25.51
CA LYS A 60 -26.75 4.47 -25.64
C LYS A 60 -26.74 3.61 -24.36
N ASP A 61 -26.42 2.34 -24.51
CA ASP A 61 -26.29 1.31 -23.48
C ASP A 61 -24.87 1.20 -22.89
N LYS A 62 -23.93 2.05 -23.36
CA LYS A 62 -22.52 1.99 -22.96
C LYS A 62 -22.12 3.12 -22.01
N LYS A 63 -21.19 2.82 -21.11
CA LYS A 63 -20.61 3.75 -20.14
C LYS A 63 -19.10 3.88 -20.37
N ALA A 64 -18.58 5.10 -20.29
CA ALA A 64 -17.14 5.35 -20.27
C ALA A 64 -16.75 6.24 -19.09
N ALA A 65 -15.55 6.03 -18.54
CA ALA A 65 -14.95 6.94 -17.59
C ALA A 65 -13.66 7.52 -18.17
N MET A 66 -13.42 8.81 -17.93
CA MET A 66 -12.17 9.48 -18.24
C MET A 66 -11.53 9.90 -16.93
N HIS A 67 -10.30 9.47 -16.70
CA HIS A 67 -9.48 9.87 -15.57
C HIS A 67 -8.30 10.70 -16.08
N ILE A 68 -8.20 11.93 -15.61
CA ILE A 68 -7.01 12.77 -15.79
C ILE A 68 -6.23 12.72 -14.48
N ILE A 69 -4.99 12.29 -14.54
CA ILE A 69 -4.10 12.21 -13.38
C ILE A 69 -2.81 12.96 -13.64
N THR A 70 -2.19 13.45 -12.57
CA THR A 70 -0.83 13.98 -12.64
C THR A 70 0.20 12.86 -12.63
N GLU A 71 1.35 13.10 -13.24
CA GLU A 71 2.55 12.24 -13.16
C GLU A 71 2.94 11.95 -11.71
N LYS A 72 2.91 12.98 -10.85
CA LYS A 72 3.14 12.83 -9.39
C LYS A 72 2.16 11.82 -8.77
N GLN A 73 0.88 11.91 -9.11
CA GLN A 73 -0.15 11.00 -8.58
C GLN A 73 0.01 9.57 -9.11
N LEU A 74 0.38 9.42 -10.38
CA LEU A 74 0.69 8.11 -10.99
C LEU A 74 1.86 7.44 -10.25
N ASN A 75 2.96 8.16 -10.07
CA ASN A 75 4.14 7.67 -9.37
C ASN A 75 3.81 7.30 -7.92
N LYS A 76 3.00 8.11 -7.23
CA LYS A 76 2.51 7.77 -5.88
C LYS A 76 1.71 6.46 -5.88
N TRP A 77 0.81 6.24 -6.83
CA TRP A 77 0.05 4.99 -6.89
C TRP A 77 0.91 3.77 -7.20
N LEU A 78 1.92 3.92 -8.07
CA LEU A 78 2.88 2.86 -8.38
C LEU A 78 3.78 2.53 -7.16
N LEU A 79 4.18 3.57 -6.42
CA LEU A 79 5.01 3.46 -5.22
C LEU A 79 4.28 2.79 -4.06
N VAL A 80 3.02 3.17 -3.78
CA VAL A 80 2.27 2.63 -2.63
C VAL A 80 1.51 1.34 -2.99
N GLY A 81 1.20 1.11 -4.27
CA GLY A 81 0.43 -0.06 -4.72
C GLY A 81 -1.06 -0.01 -4.38
N THR A 82 -1.60 1.16 -4.03
CA THR A 82 -3.01 1.36 -3.62
C THR A 82 -4.01 1.23 -4.77
N ASN A 83 -3.58 1.40 -6.02
CA ASN A 83 -4.44 1.29 -7.19
C ASN A 83 -3.95 0.19 -8.13
N LYS A 84 -4.28 -1.07 -7.81
CA LYS A 84 -3.86 -2.25 -8.59
C LYS A 84 -4.25 -2.18 -10.08
N LYS A 85 -5.36 -1.50 -10.40
CA LYS A 85 -5.88 -1.35 -11.76
C LYS A 85 -4.94 -0.53 -12.64
N ILE A 86 -4.24 0.45 -12.07
CA ILE A 86 -3.31 1.32 -12.83
C ILE A 86 -2.21 0.51 -13.50
N VAL A 87 -1.69 -0.52 -12.81
CA VAL A 87 -0.67 -1.40 -13.40
C VAL A 87 -1.24 -2.14 -14.60
N ASP A 88 -2.41 -2.77 -14.48
CA ASP A 88 -3.07 -3.45 -15.62
C ASP A 88 -3.34 -2.47 -16.77
N TRP A 89 -3.85 -1.27 -16.48
CA TRP A 89 -4.11 -0.24 -17.49
C TRP A 89 -2.85 0.20 -18.21
N LEU A 90 -1.74 0.39 -17.50
CA LEU A 90 -0.47 0.70 -18.12
C LEU A 90 -0.05 -0.43 -19.05
N PHE A 91 0.05 -1.67 -18.56
CA PHE A 91 0.59 -2.80 -19.32
C PHE A 91 -0.25 -3.18 -20.54
N PHE A 92 -1.56 -3.28 -20.38
CA PHE A 92 -2.45 -3.88 -21.36
C PHE A 92 -3.37 -2.88 -22.07
N GLY A 93 -3.41 -1.63 -21.61
CA GLY A 93 -4.15 -0.58 -22.28
C GLY A 93 -3.53 -0.20 -23.63
N LYS A 94 -4.39 0.16 -24.58
CA LYS A 94 -3.98 0.68 -25.90
C LYS A 94 -3.51 2.12 -25.74
N VAL A 95 -2.24 2.37 -26.05
CA VAL A 95 -1.66 3.72 -26.03
C VAL A 95 -2.18 4.50 -27.24
N LEU A 96 -2.88 5.60 -26.99
CA LEU A 96 -3.42 6.49 -28.03
C LEU A 96 -2.52 7.72 -28.27
N PHE A 97 -1.74 8.11 -27.26
CA PHE A 97 -0.80 9.24 -27.33
C PHE A 97 0.33 9.02 -26.31
N ASP A 98 1.57 9.28 -26.72
CA ASP A 98 2.75 9.14 -25.87
C ASP A 98 3.76 10.27 -26.20
N ARG A 99 3.86 11.25 -25.31
CA ARG A 99 4.77 12.39 -25.50
C ARG A 99 6.17 11.99 -25.06
N ASN A 100 7.15 12.13 -25.95
CA ASN A 100 8.56 11.82 -25.67
C ASN A 100 8.75 10.40 -25.13
N GLU A 101 7.94 9.44 -25.58
CA GLU A 101 8.01 8.02 -25.17
C GLU A 101 7.86 7.79 -23.66
N TYR A 102 7.20 8.69 -22.94
CA TYR A 102 6.99 8.60 -21.49
C TYR A 102 6.36 7.27 -21.06
N LEU A 103 5.25 6.85 -21.69
CA LEU A 103 4.55 5.61 -21.34
C LEU A 103 5.36 4.38 -21.71
N SER A 104 6.07 4.45 -22.83
CA SER A 104 6.95 3.37 -23.30
C SER A 104 8.11 3.14 -22.33
N ASN A 105 8.75 4.23 -21.87
CA ASN A 105 9.80 4.19 -20.86
C ASN A 105 9.28 3.72 -19.50
N LEU A 106 8.13 4.23 -19.06
CA LEU A 106 7.50 3.79 -17.81
C LEU A 106 7.17 2.29 -17.83
N LYS A 107 6.66 1.76 -18.95
CA LYS A 107 6.44 0.32 -19.11
C LYS A 107 7.72 -0.49 -19.00
N LYS A 108 8.81 0.01 -19.59
CA LYS A 108 10.13 -0.63 -19.53
C LYS A 108 10.67 -0.64 -18.09
N GLU A 109 10.60 0.51 -17.42
CA GLU A 109 11.01 0.64 -16.01
C GLU A 109 10.22 -0.30 -15.10
N LEU A 110 8.89 -0.39 -15.27
CA LEU A 110 8.06 -1.31 -14.49
C LEU A 110 8.37 -2.80 -14.75
N LYS A 111 8.96 -3.14 -15.91
CA LYS A 111 9.42 -4.51 -16.21
C LYS A 111 10.83 -4.78 -15.67
N GLU A 112 11.72 -3.81 -15.78
CA GLU A 112 13.13 -3.93 -15.39
C GLU A 112 13.31 -3.77 -13.87
N PHE A 113 12.48 -2.95 -13.22
CA PHE A 113 12.52 -2.64 -11.80
C PHE A 113 11.17 -2.89 -11.11
N PRO A 114 10.65 -4.14 -11.11
CA PRO A 114 9.41 -4.48 -10.39
C PRO A 114 9.51 -4.21 -8.88
N PHE A 115 10.73 -4.00 -8.37
CA PHE A 115 11.05 -3.72 -6.97
C PHE A 115 11.10 -2.24 -6.58
N TYR A 116 10.81 -1.32 -7.51
CA TYR A 116 10.77 0.10 -7.15
C TYR A 116 9.75 0.34 -6.02
N GLY A 117 10.21 0.95 -4.94
CA GLY A 117 9.44 1.19 -3.72
C GLY A 117 9.16 -0.05 -2.87
N ARG A 118 9.84 -1.19 -3.09
CA ARG A 118 9.60 -2.43 -2.32
C ARG A 118 9.76 -2.21 -0.81
N LYS A 119 10.84 -1.55 -0.36
CA LYS A 119 11.06 -1.24 1.07
C LYS A 119 9.91 -0.42 1.64
N ILE A 120 9.44 0.57 0.89
CA ILE A 120 8.28 1.41 1.27
C ILE A 120 7.02 0.55 1.40
N LYS A 121 6.72 -0.28 0.39
CA LYS A 121 5.54 -1.18 0.39
C LYS A 121 5.59 -2.17 1.55
N MET A 122 6.76 -2.76 1.81
CA MET A 122 6.99 -3.67 2.93
C MET A 122 6.76 -2.96 4.25
N GLY A 123 7.37 -1.80 4.48
CA GLY A 123 7.19 -1.07 5.72
C GLY A 123 5.75 -0.58 5.94
N ILE A 124 5.05 -0.12 4.89
CA ILE A 124 3.63 0.25 4.97
C ILE A 124 2.76 -0.97 5.31
N GLU A 125 3.01 -2.12 4.68
CA GLU A 125 2.25 -3.33 4.95
C GLU A 125 2.54 -3.89 6.35
N PHE A 126 3.79 -3.78 6.81
CA PHE A 126 4.20 -4.13 8.16
C PHE A 126 3.54 -3.23 9.21
N ALA A 127 3.46 -1.91 8.98
CA ALA A 127 2.75 -1.00 9.87
C ALA A 127 1.26 -1.37 10.01
N LYS A 128 0.60 -1.80 8.92
CA LYS A 128 -0.79 -2.31 8.98
C LYS A 128 -0.88 -3.62 9.76
N LEU A 129 0.05 -4.55 9.54
CA LEU A 129 0.15 -5.79 10.31
C LEU A 129 0.23 -5.50 11.81
N ILE A 130 1.15 -4.63 12.23
CA ILE A 130 1.33 -4.24 13.64
C ILE A 130 0.04 -3.66 14.20
N ARG A 131 -0.59 -2.70 13.51
CA ARG A 131 -1.86 -2.11 13.97
C ARG A 131 -2.93 -3.18 14.20
N ARG A 132 -3.16 -4.07 13.22
CA ARG A 132 -4.21 -5.09 13.33
C ARG A 132 -3.90 -6.13 14.39
N TYR A 133 -2.64 -6.51 14.54
CA TYR A 133 -2.20 -7.39 15.62
C TYR A 133 -2.51 -6.77 17.00
N LEU A 134 -2.13 -5.50 17.21
CA LEU A 134 -2.35 -4.81 18.50
C LEU A 134 -3.83 -4.61 18.81
N GLU A 135 -4.62 -4.13 17.85
CA GLU A 135 -6.07 -3.97 17.99
C GLU A 135 -6.74 -5.32 18.32
N GLY A 136 -6.35 -6.39 17.62
CA GLY A 136 -6.86 -7.73 17.88
C GLY A 136 -6.48 -8.24 19.27
N LYS A 137 -5.25 -7.97 19.73
CA LYS A 137 -4.77 -8.39 21.05
C LYS A 137 -5.58 -7.74 22.16
N VAL A 138 -5.89 -6.44 22.05
CA VAL A 138 -6.75 -5.73 23.00
C VAL A 138 -8.15 -6.36 23.05
N CYS A 139 -8.79 -6.58 21.88
CA CYS A 139 -10.10 -7.23 21.85
C CYS A 139 -10.07 -8.63 22.47
N PHE A 140 -9.01 -9.40 22.25
CA PHE A 140 -8.84 -10.74 22.82
C PHE A 140 -8.72 -10.70 24.34
N GLU A 141 -7.89 -9.81 24.88
CA GLU A 141 -7.71 -9.61 26.33
C GLU A 141 -9.00 -9.16 27.02
N GLU A 142 -9.82 -8.36 26.33
CA GLU A 142 -11.16 -7.95 26.78
C GLU A 142 -12.26 -9.02 26.56
N LYS A 143 -11.90 -10.20 26.03
CA LYS A 143 -12.80 -11.32 25.71
C LYS A 143 -13.84 -11.01 24.61
N ASN A 144 -13.60 -9.98 23.81
CA ASN A 144 -14.37 -9.63 22.61
C ASN A 144 -13.88 -10.50 21.42
N TYR A 145 -14.10 -11.82 21.51
CA TYR A 145 -13.46 -12.78 20.59
C TYR A 145 -13.88 -12.64 19.13
N LEU A 146 -15.11 -12.19 18.85
CA LEU A 146 -15.57 -11.99 17.46
C LEU A 146 -14.85 -10.80 16.80
N ASP A 147 -14.60 -9.73 17.55
CA ASP A 147 -13.84 -8.58 17.05
C ASP A 147 -12.35 -8.92 16.93
N ALA A 148 -11.80 -9.63 17.92
CA ALA A 148 -10.44 -10.15 17.87
C ALA A 148 -10.22 -11.05 16.63
N TYR A 149 -11.20 -11.90 16.29
CA TYR A 149 -11.15 -12.72 15.09
C TYR A 149 -11.00 -11.89 13.81
N ASN A 150 -11.80 -10.83 13.64
CA ASN A 150 -11.70 -9.96 12.47
C ASN A 150 -10.30 -9.34 12.35
N HIS A 151 -9.76 -8.83 13.45
CA HIS A 151 -8.41 -8.28 13.49
C HIS A 151 -7.32 -9.31 13.19
N VAL A 152 -7.44 -10.54 13.70
CA VAL A 152 -6.50 -11.64 13.39
C VAL A 152 -6.53 -12.02 11.92
N VAL A 153 -7.71 -12.10 11.31
CA VAL A 153 -7.83 -12.39 9.87
C VAL A 153 -7.14 -11.31 9.04
N GLU A 154 -7.35 -10.03 9.36
CA GLU A 154 -6.67 -8.92 8.68
C GLU A 154 -5.15 -8.94 8.89
N SER A 155 -4.70 -9.20 10.12
CA SER A 155 -3.29 -9.35 10.49
C SER A 155 -2.62 -10.47 9.66
N LEU A 156 -3.22 -11.67 9.63
CA LEU A 156 -2.75 -12.79 8.81
C LEU A 156 -2.69 -12.45 7.32
N HIS A 157 -3.64 -11.67 6.81
CA HIS A 157 -3.64 -11.23 5.42
C HIS A 157 -2.50 -10.25 5.10
N HIS A 158 -2.15 -9.36 6.03
CA HIS A 158 -0.97 -8.50 5.90
C HIS A 158 0.34 -9.31 5.97
N LEU A 159 0.42 -10.28 6.90
CA LEU A 159 1.55 -11.19 7.02
C LEU A 159 1.77 -12.04 5.75
N ALA A 160 0.68 -12.55 5.17
CA ALA A 160 0.68 -13.25 3.88
C ALA A 160 1.26 -12.40 2.76
N ARG A 161 0.83 -11.13 2.65
CA ARG A 161 1.33 -10.20 1.62
C ARG A 161 2.81 -9.88 1.81
N LEU A 162 3.27 -9.72 3.06
CA LEU A 162 4.68 -9.54 3.38
C LEU A 162 5.51 -10.73 2.91
N ALA A 163 5.10 -11.95 3.22
CA ALA A 163 5.82 -13.16 2.80
C ALA A 163 5.98 -13.26 1.27
N VAL A 164 4.96 -12.84 0.51
CA VAL A 164 5.05 -12.77 -0.96
C VAL A 164 6.03 -11.67 -1.40
N MET A 165 5.96 -10.48 -0.78
CA MET A 165 6.88 -9.38 -1.07
C MET A 165 8.33 -9.72 -0.71
N ASP A 166 8.58 -10.50 0.34
CA ASP A 166 9.90 -10.97 0.77
C ASP A 166 10.60 -11.81 -0.31
N LYS A 167 9.83 -12.56 -1.12
CA LYS A 167 10.36 -13.29 -2.27
C LYS A 167 10.51 -12.44 -3.52
N GLY A 168 10.23 -11.14 -3.44
CA GLY A 168 10.24 -10.27 -4.59
C GLY A 168 9.08 -10.54 -5.55
N LEU A 169 7.93 -10.98 -5.03
CA LEU A 169 6.74 -11.19 -5.82
C LEU A 169 5.68 -10.15 -5.45
N TYR A 170 4.75 -9.89 -6.37
CA TYR A 170 3.63 -9.00 -6.11
C TYR A 170 2.47 -9.77 -5.45
N PRO A 171 1.90 -9.28 -4.32
CA PRO A 171 0.76 -9.92 -3.71
C PRO A 171 -0.52 -9.78 -4.56
N GLU A 172 -1.00 -10.90 -5.07
CA GLU A 172 -2.19 -10.99 -5.91
C GLU A 172 -3.47 -10.90 -5.09
N VAL A 173 -4.62 -10.98 -5.77
CA VAL A 173 -5.92 -11.06 -5.08
C VAL A 173 -6.02 -12.40 -4.33
N THR A 174 -5.57 -13.48 -4.95
CA THR A 174 -5.52 -14.84 -4.39
C THR A 174 -4.21 -15.09 -3.63
N VAL A 175 -3.86 -14.18 -2.71
CA VAL A 175 -2.57 -14.21 -1.99
C VAL A 175 -2.30 -15.55 -1.28
N TRP A 176 -3.33 -16.20 -0.74
CA TRP A 176 -3.19 -17.48 -0.03
C TRP A 176 -2.69 -18.62 -0.92
N SER A 177 -3.01 -18.61 -2.22
CA SER A 177 -2.46 -19.57 -3.18
C SER A 177 -0.96 -19.38 -3.38
N GLN A 178 -0.49 -18.13 -3.36
CA GLN A 178 0.93 -17.80 -3.41
C GLN A 178 1.63 -18.23 -2.11
N VAL A 179 1.06 -17.86 -0.96
CA VAL A 179 1.64 -18.14 0.37
C VAL A 179 1.74 -19.64 0.63
N LYS A 180 0.76 -20.44 0.18
CA LYS A 180 0.81 -21.91 0.30
C LYS A 180 2.10 -22.51 -0.28
N GLN A 181 2.67 -21.90 -1.33
CA GLN A 181 3.92 -22.34 -1.95
C GLN A 181 5.15 -21.65 -1.35
N ILE A 182 5.01 -20.39 -0.95
CA ILE A 182 6.13 -19.52 -0.51
C ILE A 182 6.46 -19.69 0.97
N ASP A 183 5.44 -19.69 1.82
CA ASP A 183 5.55 -19.82 3.27
C ASP A 183 4.37 -20.66 3.80
N PRO A 184 4.47 -22.00 3.72
CA PRO A 184 3.40 -22.90 4.16
C PRO A 184 3.04 -22.76 5.64
N ALA A 185 3.96 -22.25 6.48
CA ALA A 185 3.70 -22.06 7.90
C ALA A 185 2.67 -20.95 8.13
N ILE A 186 2.78 -19.82 7.42
CA ILE A 186 1.77 -18.75 7.47
C ILE A 186 0.42 -19.24 6.92
N TYR A 187 0.43 -20.01 5.82
CA TYR A 187 -0.80 -20.61 5.30
C TYR A 187 -1.48 -21.51 6.34
N LYS A 188 -0.69 -22.34 7.04
CA LYS A 188 -1.20 -23.25 8.05
C LYS A 188 -1.84 -22.53 9.23
N LEU A 189 -1.33 -21.36 9.64
CA LEU A 189 -1.98 -20.54 10.66
C LEU A 189 -3.41 -20.15 10.29
N TYR A 190 -3.60 -19.69 9.05
CA TYR A 190 -4.93 -19.32 8.58
C TYR A 190 -5.86 -20.53 8.40
N GLU A 191 -5.31 -21.66 7.96
CA GLU A 191 -6.04 -22.92 7.90
C GLU A 191 -6.52 -23.35 9.30
N GLU A 192 -5.63 -23.39 10.30
CA GLU A 192 -5.97 -23.77 11.68
C GLU A 192 -7.01 -22.84 12.31
N LEU A 193 -6.97 -21.53 12.02
CA LEU A 193 -8.00 -20.60 12.48
C LEU A 193 -9.40 -21.00 12.00
N ILE A 194 -9.52 -21.54 10.79
CA ILE A 194 -10.79 -21.90 10.15
C ILE A 194 -11.21 -23.33 10.49
N THR A 195 -10.28 -24.28 10.44
CA THR A 195 -10.59 -25.72 10.44
C THR A 195 -10.45 -26.40 11.79
N SER A 196 -9.77 -25.79 12.77
CA SER A 196 -9.59 -26.40 14.08
C SER A 196 -10.93 -26.56 14.81
N GLU A 197 -11.10 -27.69 15.48
CA GLU A 197 -12.28 -28.03 16.29
C GLU A 197 -12.26 -27.36 17.68
N GLU A 198 -11.18 -26.67 18.02
CA GLU A 198 -11.04 -25.93 19.29
C GLU A 198 -12.00 -24.74 19.36
N SER A 199 -12.28 -24.30 20.59
CA SER A 199 -13.05 -23.09 20.83
C SER A 199 -12.35 -21.86 20.23
N LEU A 200 -13.14 -20.83 19.87
CA LEU A 200 -12.61 -19.65 19.18
C LEU A 200 -11.51 -18.95 19.99
N ASP A 201 -11.67 -18.84 21.31
CA ASP A 201 -10.68 -18.25 22.21
C ASP A 201 -9.32 -18.97 22.13
N LYS A 202 -9.30 -20.30 22.18
CA LYS A 202 -8.06 -21.08 22.05
C LYS A 202 -7.43 -20.96 20.67
N ARG A 203 -8.24 -20.95 19.61
CA ARG A 203 -7.74 -20.71 18.25
C ARG A 203 -7.07 -19.35 18.17
N LEU A 204 -7.71 -18.30 18.67
CA LEU A 204 -7.15 -16.95 18.69
C LEU A 204 -5.88 -16.86 19.54
N GLU A 205 -5.83 -17.49 20.71
CA GLU A 205 -4.65 -17.54 21.57
C GLU A 205 -3.43 -18.10 20.83
N LEU A 206 -3.58 -19.26 20.18
CA LEU A 206 -2.53 -19.87 19.34
C LEU A 206 -2.09 -18.91 18.22
N LEU A 207 -3.06 -18.28 17.55
CA LEU A 207 -2.79 -17.37 16.45
C LEU A 207 -2.02 -16.12 16.89
N PHE A 208 -2.31 -15.56 18.08
CA PHE A 208 -1.55 -14.43 18.61
C PHE A 208 -0.12 -14.82 18.99
N LEU A 209 0.07 -15.98 19.62
CA LEU A 209 1.41 -16.51 19.95
C LEU A 209 2.26 -16.70 18.69
N ALA A 210 1.69 -17.35 17.67
CA ALA A 210 2.39 -17.53 16.40
C ALA A 210 2.66 -16.19 15.72
N SER A 211 1.65 -15.31 15.62
CA SER A 211 1.79 -14.00 14.97
C SER A 211 2.89 -13.16 15.61
N GLU A 212 3.05 -13.21 16.94
CA GLU A 212 4.11 -12.50 17.65
C GLU A 212 5.51 -12.94 17.18
N PHE A 213 5.72 -14.25 17.02
CA PHE A 213 6.96 -14.78 16.46
C PHE A 213 7.20 -14.31 15.01
N PHE A 214 6.18 -14.38 14.15
CA PHE A 214 6.29 -13.95 12.74
C PHE A 214 6.55 -12.44 12.60
N ILE A 215 5.94 -11.64 13.47
CA ILE A 215 6.15 -10.19 13.56
C ILE A 215 7.56 -9.89 14.03
N HIS A 216 7.99 -10.50 15.13
CA HIS A 216 9.31 -10.26 15.70
C HIS A 216 10.43 -10.59 14.70
N SER A 217 10.36 -11.76 14.07
CA SER A 217 11.34 -12.22 13.07
C SER A 217 11.45 -11.34 11.81
N ARG A 218 10.44 -10.50 11.54
CA ARG A 218 10.41 -9.59 10.37
C ARG A 218 10.53 -8.11 10.74
N THR A 219 10.76 -7.80 12.01
CA THR A 219 10.75 -6.40 12.48
C THR A 219 11.84 -5.57 11.79
N ALA A 220 13.07 -6.08 11.72
CA ALA A 220 14.19 -5.36 11.08
C ALA A 220 13.90 -5.05 9.59
N ASP A 221 13.43 -6.05 8.84
CA ASP A 221 13.08 -5.89 7.43
C ASP A 221 11.91 -4.91 7.23
N GLY A 222 10.88 -5.01 8.08
CA GLY A 222 9.73 -4.11 8.05
C GLY A 222 10.06 -2.66 8.45
N ALA A 223 11.02 -2.48 9.36
CA ALA A 223 11.46 -1.17 9.85
C ALA A 223 12.41 -0.46 8.88
N THR A 224 13.12 -1.21 8.02
CA THR A 224 14.23 -0.72 7.18
C THR A 224 13.91 0.62 6.51
N HIS A 225 12.75 0.77 5.88
CA HIS A 225 12.38 2.02 5.20
C HIS A 225 12.25 3.22 6.17
N VAL A 226 11.57 3.04 7.31
CA VAL A 226 11.39 4.12 8.29
C VAL A 226 12.73 4.53 8.88
N ILE A 227 13.57 3.55 9.19
CA ILE A 227 14.91 3.78 9.74
C ILE A 227 15.80 4.50 8.72
N GLU A 228 15.80 4.09 7.45
CA GLU A 228 16.57 4.76 6.39
C GLU A 228 16.16 6.22 6.20
N VAL A 229 14.85 6.52 6.23
CA VAL A 229 14.37 7.90 6.12
C VAL A 229 14.72 8.71 7.37
N MET A 230 14.50 8.16 8.57
CA MET A 230 14.77 8.87 9.81
C MET A 230 16.27 9.11 10.02
N SER A 231 17.14 8.24 9.51
CA SER A 231 18.60 8.40 9.58
C SER A 231 19.13 9.61 8.79
N GLN A 232 18.29 10.28 7.99
CA GLN A 232 18.68 11.48 7.24
C GLN A 232 18.81 12.73 8.14
N LYS A 233 18.32 12.68 9.39
CA LYS A 233 18.36 13.78 10.35
C LYS A 233 18.43 13.22 11.77
N ASP A 234 19.17 13.88 12.65
CA ASP A 234 19.39 13.42 14.03
C ASP A 234 18.10 13.31 14.86
N PHE A 235 17.16 14.23 14.68
CA PHE A 235 15.92 14.30 15.45
C PHE A 235 14.73 14.67 14.58
N TRP A 236 13.59 14.02 14.83
CA TRP A 236 12.33 14.27 14.15
C TRP A 236 11.23 14.59 15.15
N THR A 237 10.42 15.60 14.88
CA THR A 237 9.11 15.70 15.52
C THR A 237 8.12 14.76 14.82
N ILE A 238 7.02 14.38 15.50
CA ILE A 238 5.99 13.57 14.85
C ILE A 238 5.36 14.27 13.63
N GLN A 239 5.26 15.61 13.65
CA GLN A 239 4.75 16.39 12.52
C GLN A 239 5.69 16.31 11.31
N GLU A 240 7.00 16.42 11.53
CA GLU A 240 7.98 16.26 10.45
C GLU A 240 7.90 14.87 9.81
N LEU A 241 7.70 13.82 10.61
CA LEU A 241 7.49 12.46 10.08
C LEU A 241 6.22 12.36 9.23
N HIS A 242 5.12 13.01 9.64
CA HIS A 242 3.88 13.05 8.86
C HIS A 242 3.98 13.89 7.57
N GLU A 243 4.87 14.87 7.53
CA GLU A 243 5.08 15.74 6.36
C GLU A 243 6.12 15.19 5.38
N GLN A 244 7.00 14.30 5.84
CA GLN A 244 8.03 13.67 5.02
C GLN A 244 7.40 12.89 3.84
N GLU A 245 7.93 13.08 2.62
CA GLU A 245 7.30 12.66 1.36
C GLU A 245 7.01 11.15 1.26
N GLU A 246 7.85 10.32 1.86
CA GLU A 246 7.75 8.87 1.86
C GLU A 246 6.96 8.35 3.07
N LEU A 247 7.23 8.87 4.27
CA LEU A 247 6.59 8.44 5.53
C LEU A 247 5.12 8.85 5.63
N LYS A 248 4.71 9.96 5.01
CA LYS A 248 3.29 10.34 4.92
C LYS A 248 2.41 9.27 4.27
N ASN A 249 3.00 8.35 3.49
CA ASN A 249 2.27 7.23 2.88
C ASN A 249 1.86 6.15 3.90
N TYR A 250 2.46 6.12 5.09
CA TYR A 250 2.03 5.28 6.20
C TYR A 250 0.70 5.77 6.79
N SER A 251 0.38 7.05 6.59
CA SER A 251 -0.89 7.67 6.98
C SER A 251 -1.18 7.41 8.46
N VAL A 252 -2.41 7.02 8.79
CA VAL A 252 -2.88 6.70 10.15
C VAL A 252 -2.07 5.60 10.85
N ASN A 253 -1.26 4.82 10.15
CA ASN A 253 -0.45 3.76 10.76
C ASN A 253 0.92 4.23 11.25
N LEU A 254 1.34 5.46 10.91
CA LEU A 254 2.69 5.94 11.20
C LEU A 254 2.96 5.97 12.71
N GLU A 255 2.12 6.63 13.49
CA GLU A 255 2.31 6.77 14.94
C GLU A 255 2.38 5.43 15.68
N VAL A 256 1.43 4.53 15.41
CA VAL A 256 1.43 3.19 16.00
C VAL A 256 2.70 2.42 15.65
N PHE A 257 3.20 2.61 14.42
CA PHE A 257 4.43 1.96 14.00
C PHE A 257 5.66 2.56 14.67
N ILE A 258 5.72 3.88 14.85
CA ILE A 258 6.79 4.55 15.61
C ILE A 258 6.81 4.08 17.06
N GLU A 259 5.66 4.05 17.76
CA GLU A 259 5.60 3.52 19.14
C GLU A 259 6.03 2.06 19.22
N TYR A 260 5.60 1.23 18.26
CA TYR A 260 6.06 -0.15 18.18
C TYR A 260 7.58 -0.25 18.01
N LEU A 261 8.19 0.57 17.16
CA LEU A 261 9.65 0.58 16.95
C LEU A 261 10.41 1.12 18.16
N ILE A 262 9.80 2.01 18.95
CA ILE A 262 10.33 2.43 20.25
C ILE A 262 10.35 1.25 21.22
N ASP A 263 9.24 0.53 21.35
CA ASP A 263 9.15 -0.65 22.21
C ASP A 263 10.14 -1.76 21.80
N LYS A 264 10.48 -1.83 20.51
CA LYS A 264 11.47 -2.78 19.98
C LYS A 264 12.91 -2.25 19.98
N GLY A 265 13.14 -1.01 20.43
CA GLY A 265 14.48 -0.41 20.56
C GLY A 265 15.13 0.04 19.26
N TYR A 266 14.37 0.19 18.17
CA TYR A 266 14.89 0.72 16.90
C TYR A 266 14.85 2.26 16.84
N ILE A 267 13.96 2.87 17.64
CA ILE A 267 13.77 4.32 17.75
C ILE A 267 13.82 4.68 19.23
N SER A 268 14.40 5.83 19.57
CA SER A 268 14.31 6.38 20.91
C SER A 268 13.65 7.75 20.94
N VAL A 269 13.25 8.13 22.15
CA VAL A 269 12.55 9.36 22.45
C VAL A 269 13.48 10.31 23.18
N GLU A 270 13.75 11.45 22.57
CA GLU A 270 14.39 12.59 23.21
C GLU A 270 13.30 13.48 23.83
N ARG A 271 13.48 13.88 25.09
CA ARG A 271 12.52 14.69 25.83
C ARG A 271 12.94 16.15 25.81
N VAL A 272 12.20 16.98 25.08
CA VAL A 272 12.47 18.42 24.98
C VAL A 272 11.54 19.17 25.93
N GLU A 273 12.10 19.89 26.90
CA GLU A 273 11.33 20.58 27.94
C GLU A 273 10.38 21.64 27.36
N THR A 274 9.13 21.66 27.85
CA THR A 274 8.17 22.71 27.50
C THR A 274 8.13 23.80 28.58
N LYS A 275 7.43 24.91 28.30
CA LYS A 275 7.21 25.97 29.30
C LYS A 275 6.38 25.52 30.50
N GLY A 276 5.68 24.39 30.42
CA GLY A 276 4.88 23.83 31.51
C GLY A 276 5.71 22.84 32.34
N ASN A 277 5.69 22.99 33.67
CA ASN A 277 6.40 22.07 34.57
C ASN A 277 5.99 20.61 34.29
N ASN A 278 7.00 19.75 34.12
CA ASN A 278 6.87 18.30 33.89
C ASN A 278 6.16 17.87 32.59
N ILE A 279 6.04 18.76 31.59
CA ILE A 279 5.55 18.41 30.26
C ILE A 279 6.71 18.55 29.27
N TYR A 280 6.91 17.53 28.43
CA TYR A 280 7.99 17.47 27.45
C TYR A 280 7.42 17.20 26.06
N HIS A 281 7.96 17.87 25.04
CA HIS A 281 7.83 17.43 23.66
C HIS A 281 8.63 16.12 23.47
N ARG A 282 8.15 15.28 22.55
CA ARG A 282 8.81 14.04 22.14
C ARG A 282 9.40 14.26 20.76
N ASP A 283 10.72 14.20 20.70
CA ASP A 283 11.45 14.09 19.44
C ASP A 283 11.96 12.66 19.31
N TYR A 284 12.09 12.19 18.07
CA TYR A 284 12.36 10.80 17.74
C TYR A 284 13.68 10.70 16.98
N LYS A 285 14.51 9.74 17.33
CA LYS A 285 15.76 9.43 16.62
C LYS A 285 15.93 7.94 16.43
N VAL A 286 16.65 7.56 15.39
CA VAL A 286 17.06 6.16 15.18
C VAL A 286 18.10 5.80 16.24
N GLU A 287 17.96 4.63 16.85
CA GLU A 287 19.01 4.09 17.73
C GLU A 287 20.15 3.49 16.88
N GLU A 288 21.39 3.76 17.28
CA GLU A 288 22.54 3.07 16.70
C GLU A 288 22.45 1.60 17.13
N ILE A 289 22.15 0.72 16.18
CA ILE A 289 22.20 -0.72 16.43
C ILE A 289 23.68 -1.08 16.61
N VAL A 290 24.11 -1.23 17.86
CA VAL A 290 25.42 -1.78 18.19
C VAL A 290 25.36 -3.28 17.91
N ASP A 291 26.03 -3.72 16.84
CA ASP A 291 26.26 -5.13 16.51
C ASP A 291 26.99 -5.89 17.65
#